data_AF-A0A932YY00-F1
#
_entry.id   AF-A0A932YY00-F1
#
_cell.length_a   1.000
_cell.length_b   1.000
_cell.length_c   1.000
_cell.angle_alpha   90.00
_cell.angle_beta   90.00
_cell.angle_gamma   90.00
#
_symmetry.space_group_name_H-M   'P 1'
#
loop_
_entity.id
_entity.type
_entity.pdbx_description
1 polymer ?
#
loop_
_entity_poly.entity_id
_entity_poly.type
_entity_poly.pdbx_seq_one_letter_code
_entity_poly.pdbx_strand_id
1 'polypeptide(L)'
;MHQLSLKEITLAVLTVAVGLLNAYIWREVLFAGEFKEATFYSLPVAALFLFAILFSLASAFIREGLLRNIAAALGLAAGFLMVPFQPVVLSGAALSALGGWYAAGQIANEAEASNYFSVRKILRGGLPVFFTAVALAFAVFYFSLIGGQSDQSLLPKGLFDAVVPLLERPLQKILPGFRSDASVDQLILAVAAQQMGGGIDPSRLPPAERQQLLNEGRKALSVELGILTLTGGEKGIDVLYQAANAQIAKFIGPYRDYLPFIAAFGFFIAVKAFTLPVYWLTLILTAGAVKLLLLIGFLNQKTETIQVTKLTL
;
A
#
# COMPACT_ATOMS: atom_id res chain seq x y z
N MET A 1 -26.94 3.38 -35.07
CA MET A 1 -26.32 2.39 -34.18
C MET A 1 -25.13 1.81 -34.92
N HIS A 2 -23.90 2.02 -34.43
CA HIS A 2 -22.72 1.39 -35.01
C HIS A 2 -22.79 -0.11 -34.70
N GLN A 3 -22.49 -0.97 -35.67
CA GLN A 3 -22.42 -2.41 -35.38
C GLN A 3 -21.15 -2.68 -34.57
N LEU A 4 -21.31 -3.27 -33.38
CA LEU A 4 -20.22 -3.66 -32.50
C LEU A 4 -19.28 -4.63 -33.23
N SER A 5 -18.00 -4.27 -33.29
CA SER A 5 -16.97 -5.12 -33.87
C SER A 5 -16.54 -6.20 -32.88
N LEU A 6 -16.31 -7.43 -33.35
CA LEU A 6 -15.74 -8.51 -32.52
C LEU A 6 -14.41 -8.08 -31.88
N LYS A 7 -13.61 -7.25 -32.56
CA LYS A 7 -12.33 -6.73 -32.04
C LYS A 7 -12.55 -5.85 -30.81
N GLU A 8 -13.60 -5.03 -30.80
CA GLU A 8 -13.94 -4.14 -29.68
C GLU A 8 -14.44 -4.93 -28.48
N ILE A 9 -15.30 -5.92 -28.71
CA ILE A 9 -15.81 -6.81 -27.66
C ILE A 9 -14.64 -7.58 -27.02
N THR A 10 -13.75 -8.15 -27.82
CA THR A 10 -12.57 -8.87 -27.31
C THR A 10 -11.69 -7.95 -26.46
N LEU A 11 -11.43 -6.72 -26.91
CA LEU A 11 -10.61 -5.77 -26.16
C LEU A 11 -11.28 -5.33 -24.85
N ALA A 12 -12.60 -5.13 -24.85
CA ALA A 12 -13.38 -4.82 -23.65
C ALA A 12 -13.31 -5.97 -22.63
N VAL A 13 -13.56 -7.20 -23.07
CA VAL A 13 -13.53 -8.41 -22.22
C VAL A 13 -12.13 -8.61 -21.64
N LEU A 14 -11.08 -8.51 -22.46
CA LEU A 14 -9.70 -8.63 -22.01
C LEU A 14 -9.34 -7.56 -20.97
N THR A 15 -9.80 -6.32 -21.15
CA THR A 15 -9.57 -5.24 -20.20
C THR A 15 -10.19 -5.53 -18.83
N VAL A 16 -11.43 -6.01 -18.81
CA VAL A 16 -12.12 -6.39 -17.57
C VAL A 16 -11.46 -7.61 -16.92
N ALA A 17 -11.15 -8.64 -17.71
CA ALA A 17 -10.50 -9.86 -17.22
C ALA A 17 -9.12 -9.59 -16.62
N VAL A 18 -8.31 -8.76 -17.27
CA VAL A 18 -6.99 -8.38 -16.75
C VAL A 18 -7.11 -7.43 -15.55
N GLY A 19 -8.11 -6.55 -15.51
CA GLY A 19 -8.41 -5.74 -14.32
C GLY A 19 -8.73 -6.60 -13.09
N LEU A 20 -9.57 -7.62 -13.28
CA LEU A 20 -9.88 -8.64 -12.27
C LEU A 20 -8.64 -9.44 -11.83
N LEU A 21 -7.84 -9.92 -12.78
CA LEU A 21 -6.61 -10.64 -12.50
C LEU A 21 -5.62 -9.79 -11.72
N ASN A 22 -5.45 -8.51 -12.11
CA ASN A 22 -4.61 -7.57 -11.39
C ASN A 22 -5.08 -7.40 -9.95
N ALA A 23 -6.39 -7.18 -9.74
CA ALA A 23 -6.95 -7.05 -8.39
C ALA A 23 -6.74 -8.32 -7.54
N TYR A 24 -6.93 -9.50 -8.14
CA TYR A 24 -6.65 -10.78 -7.49
C TYR A 24 -5.20 -10.91 -7.04
N ILE A 25 -4.25 -10.65 -7.94
CA ILE A 25 -2.81 -10.74 -7.63
C ILE A 25 -2.45 -9.76 -6.50
N TRP A 26 -2.92 -8.51 -6.57
CA TRP A 26 -2.68 -7.53 -5.51
C TRP A 26 -3.33 -7.92 -4.19
N ARG A 27 -4.50 -8.56 -4.22
CA ARG A 27 -5.13 -9.12 -3.02
C ARG A 27 -4.23 -10.19 -2.40
N GLU A 28 -3.75 -11.16 -3.18
CA GLU A 28 -2.85 -12.18 -2.64
C GLU A 28 -1.58 -11.56 -2.03
N VAL A 29 -0.98 -10.56 -2.68
CA VAL A 29 0.19 -9.87 -2.12
C VAL A 29 -0.11 -9.11 -0.84
N LEU A 30 -1.26 -8.42 -0.75
CA LEU A 30 -1.62 -7.62 0.42
C LEU A 30 -2.14 -8.48 1.58
N PHE A 31 -2.90 -9.55 1.30
CA PHE A 31 -3.61 -10.34 2.32
C PHE A 31 -2.89 -11.63 2.72
N ALA A 32 -2.14 -12.28 1.82
CA ALA A 32 -1.46 -13.54 2.15
C ALA A 32 -0.12 -13.32 2.87
N GLY A 33 0.46 -12.13 2.81
CA GLY A 33 1.67 -11.76 3.57
C GLY A 33 2.92 -12.59 3.26
N GLU A 34 2.89 -13.44 2.23
CA GLU A 34 4.00 -14.31 1.86
C GLU A 34 5.03 -13.55 1.00
N PHE A 35 5.78 -12.67 1.65
CA PHE A 35 6.91 -11.93 1.07
C PHE A 35 8.16 -12.81 0.87
N LYS A 36 8.01 -14.03 0.36
CA LYS A 36 9.07 -15.06 0.39
C LYS A 36 9.98 -15.06 -0.84
N GLU A 37 9.57 -14.52 -2.01
CA GLU A 37 10.37 -14.59 -3.25
C GLU A 37 10.35 -13.31 -4.10
N ALA A 38 11.42 -13.04 -4.87
CA ALA A 38 11.54 -11.86 -5.73
C ALA A 38 10.52 -11.83 -6.89
N THR A 39 10.16 -13.00 -7.42
CA THR A 39 9.08 -13.23 -8.40
C THR A 39 7.71 -12.76 -7.90
N PHE A 40 7.50 -12.79 -6.58
CA PHE A 40 6.27 -12.32 -5.95
C PHE A 40 6.09 -10.80 -6.05
N TYR A 41 7.18 -10.03 -6.16
CA TYR A 41 7.13 -8.56 -6.25
C TYR A 41 7.00 -8.04 -7.67
N SER A 42 7.52 -8.75 -8.67
CA SER A 42 7.48 -8.30 -10.07
C SER A 42 6.14 -8.59 -10.74
N LEU A 43 5.46 -9.67 -10.36
CA LEU A 43 4.19 -10.09 -10.97
C LEU A 43 3.04 -9.07 -10.79
N PRO A 44 2.78 -8.49 -9.60
CA PRO A 44 1.73 -7.49 -9.42
C PRO A 44 1.99 -6.20 -10.21
N VAL A 45 3.27 -5.81 -10.32
CA VAL A 45 3.68 -4.65 -11.10
C VAL A 45 3.50 -4.92 -12.60
N ALA A 46 3.88 -6.11 -13.08
CA ALA A 46 3.65 -6.52 -14.46
C ALA A 46 2.16 -6.60 -14.80
N ALA A 47 1.34 -7.14 -13.91
CA ALA A 47 -0.12 -7.17 -14.07
C ALA A 47 -0.72 -5.75 -14.14
N LEU A 48 -0.21 -4.81 -13.34
CA LEU A 48 -0.63 -3.41 -13.39
C LEU A 48 -0.27 -2.76 -14.73
N PHE A 49 0.93 -3.01 -15.27
CA PHE A 49 1.30 -2.53 -16.60
C PHE A 49 0.41 -3.11 -17.68
N LEU A 50 0.18 -4.42 -17.68
CA LEU A 50 -0.70 -5.06 -18.65
C LEU A 50 -2.11 -4.48 -18.59
N PHE A 51 -2.64 -4.28 -17.38
CA PHE A 51 -3.95 -3.66 -17.19
C PHE A 51 -3.99 -2.23 -17.71
N ALA A 52 -2.99 -1.41 -17.39
CA ALA A 52 -2.92 -0.03 -17.83
C ALA A 52 -2.80 0.10 -19.36
N ILE A 53 -2.06 -0.81 -20.01
CA ILE A 53 -1.95 -0.88 -21.47
C ILE A 53 -3.31 -1.25 -22.08
N LEU A 54 -3.95 -2.32 -21.62
CA LEU A 54 -5.25 -2.75 -22.14
C LEU A 54 -6.34 -1.69 -21.90
N PHE A 55 -6.37 -1.09 -20.72
CA PHE A 55 -7.24 0.04 -20.41
C PHE A 55 -7.04 1.20 -21.38
N SER A 56 -5.79 1.57 -21.66
CA SER A 56 -5.45 2.66 -22.59
C SER A 56 -5.89 2.34 -24.02
N LEU A 57 -5.66 1.10 -24.47
CA LEU A 57 -6.07 0.64 -25.79
C LEU A 57 -7.60 0.58 -25.92
N ALA A 58 -8.29 0.00 -24.94
CA ALA A 58 -9.75 -0.07 -24.90
C ALA A 58 -10.37 1.33 -24.93
N SER A 59 -9.82 2.24 -24.12
CA SER A 59 -10.29 3.62 -24.04
C SER A 59 -10.06 4.41 -25.34
N ALA A 60 -8.94 4.17 -26.02
CA ALA A 60 -8.60 4.91 -27.24
C ALA A 60 -9.27 4.35 -28.52
N PHE A 61 -9.51 3.04 -28.59
CA PHE A 61 -9.91 2.37 -29.84
C PHE A 61 -11.33 1.80 -29.86
N ILE A 62 -12.00 1.61 -28.72
CA ILE A 62 -13.41 1.20 -28.71
C ILE A 62 -14.27 2.42 -29.07
N ARG A 63 -14.98 2.33 -30.20
CA ARG A 63 -15.82 3.41 -30.73
C ARG A 63 -17.14 3.52 -30.00
N GLU A 64 -17.73 2.39 -29.65
CA GLU A 64 -19.00 2.37 -28.92
C GLU A 64 -18.79 2.86 -27.48
N GLY A 65 -19.23 4.10 -27.21
CA GLY A 65 -18.94 4.79 -25.96
C GLY A 65 -19.46 4.06 -24.72
N LEU A 66 -20.63 3.41 -24.81
CA LEU A 66 -21.20 2.65 -23.70
C LEU A 66 -20.35 1.41 -23.38
N LEU A 67 -19.94 0.62 -24.39
CA LEU A 67 -19.09 -0.55 -24.18
C LEU A 67 -17.74 -0.14 -23.56
N ARG A 68 -17.12 0.92 -24.09
CA ARG A 68 -15.86 1.46 -23.59
C ARG A 68 -15.96 1.85 -22.11
N ASN A 69 -16.94 2.67 -21.76
CA ASN A 69 -17.08 3.21 -20.41
C ASN A 69 -17.46 2.13 -19.39
N ILE A 70 -18.32 1.17 -19.77
CA ILE A 70 -18.66 0.03 -18.91
C ILE A 70 -17.43 -0.86 -18.70
N ALA A 71 -16.67 -1.18 -19.76
CA ALA A 71 -15.44 -1.99 -19.62
C ALA A 71 -14.40 -1.30 -18.73
N ALA A 72 -14.24 0.02 -18.86
CA ALA A 72 -13.35 0.82 -18.04
C ALA A 72 -13.79 0.85 -16.56
N ALA A 73 -15.08 1.09 -16.30
CA ALA A 73 -15.63 1.10 -14.96
C ALA A 73 -15.53 -0.27 -14.28
N LEU A 74 -15.93 -1.34 -14.98
CA LEU A 74 -15.84 -2.72 -14.48
C LEU A 74 -14.40 -3.15 -14.27
N GLY A 75 -13.48 -2.83 -15.18
CA GLY A 75 -12.07 -3.18 -15.04
C GLY A 75 -11.44 -2.64 -13.76
N LEU A 76 -11.87 -1.46 -13.29
CA LEU A 76 -11.38 -0.84 -12.06
C LEU A 76 -12.18 -1.24 -10.81
N ALA A 77 -13.49 -1.50 -10.93
CA ALA A 77 -14.36 -1.76 -9.78
C ALA A 77 -14.57 -3.25 -9.47
N ALA A 78 -14.43 -4.16 -10.43
CA ALA A 78 -14.77 -5.56 -10.23
C ALA A 78 -13.83 -6.26 -9.22
N GLY A 79 -12.61 -5.74 -9.02
CA GLY A 79 -11.69 -6.22 -8.00
C GLY A 79 -12.22 -6.11 -6.57
N PHE A 80 -13.12 -5.16 -6.30
CA PHE A 80 -13.70 -4.97 -4.96
C PHE A 80 -14.67 -6.09 -4.57
N LEU A 81 -15.15 -6.91 -5.53
CA LEU A 81 -15.94 -8.10 -5.24
C LEU A 81 -15.15 -9.17 -4.47
N MET A 82 -13.82 -9.07 -4.49
CA MET A 82 -12.92 -10.01 -3.82
C MET A 82 -12.56 -9.58 -2.39
N VAL A 83 -13.06 -8.43 -1.93
CA VAL A 83 -12.79 -7.84 -0.61
C VAL A 83 -14.05 -8.00 0.26
N PRO A 84 -13.93 -8.27 1.57
CA PRO A 84 -15.08 -8.36 2.46
C PRO A 84 -15.99 -7.13 2.36
N PHE A 85 -17.31 -7.37 2.41
CA PHE A 85 -18.30 -6.32 2.26
C PHE A 85 -18.23 -5.32 3.43
N GLN A 86 -17.86 -4.08 3.11
CA GLN A 86 -17.84 -2.94 4.04
C GLN A 86 -18.31 -1.66 3.30
N PRO A 87 -18.94 -0.70 3.99
CA PRO A 87 -19.37 0.56 3.36
C PRO A 87 -18.24 1.30 2.62
N VAL A 88 -17.04 1.30 3.20
CA VAL A 88 -15.84 1.91 2.59
C VAL A 88 -15.45 1.20 1.29
N VAL A 89 -15.57 -0.13 1.23
CA VAL A 89 -15.29 -0.94 0.04
C VAL A 89 -16.27 -0.61 -1.08
N LEU A 90 -17.56 -0.43 -0.76
CA LEU A 90 -18.57 0.01 -1.73
C LEU A 90 -18.29 1.41 -2.27
N SER A 91 -17.98 2.37 -1.39
CA SER A 91 -17.63 3.73 -1.80
C SER A 91 -16.36 3.73 -2.66
N GLY A 92 -15.36 2.93 -2.31
CA GLY A 92 -14.16 2.71 -3.10
C GLY A 92 -14.47 2.17 -4.49
N ALA A 93 -15.30 1.13 -4.59
CA ALA A 93 -15.71 0.54 -5.85
C ALA A 93 -16.43 1.55 -6.75
N ALA A 94 -17.36 2.32 -6.18
CA ALA A 94 -18.09 3.36 -6.92
C ALA A 94 -17.17 4.48 -7.42
N LEU A 95 -16.25 4.97 -6.57
CA LEU A 95 -15.29 6.01 -6.95
C LEU A 95 -14.28 5.50 -7.99
N SER A 96 -13.80 4.27 -7.88
CA SER A 96 -12.93 3.66 -8.88
C SER A 96 -13.66 3.42 -10.21
N ALA A 97 -14.93 3.02 -10.18
CA ALA A 97 -15.77 2.91 -11.38
C ALA A 97 -15.94 4.26 -12.09
N LEU A 98 -16.29 5.30 -11.34
CA LEU A 98 -16.43 6.67 -11.85
C LEU A 98 -15.10 7.21 -12.39
N GLY A 99 -14.00 6.97 -11.68
CA GLY A 99 -12.66 7.32 -12.14
C GLY A 99 -12.28 6.63 -13.45
N GLY A 100 -12.62 5.35 -13.59
CA GLY A 100 -12.44 4.59 -14.83
C GLY A 100 -13.27 5.12 -15.99
N TRP A 101 -14.56 5.35 -15.74
CA TRP A 101 -15.47 5.95 -16.72
C TRP A 101 -14.94 7.30 -17.21
N TYR A 102 -14.60 8.20 -16.28
CA TYR A 102 -14.10 9.54 -16.61
C TYR A 102 -12.76 9.47 -17.36
N ALA A 103 -11.83 8.63 -16.92
CA ALA A 103 -10.54 8.44 -17.58
C ALA A 103 -10.71 7.95 -19.02
N ALA A 104 -11.58 6.95 -19.24
CA ALA A 104 -11.85 6.42 -20.57
C ALA A 104 -12.53 7.44 -21.48
N GLY A 105 -13.49 8.20 -20.94
CA GLY A 105 -14.14 9.30 -21.66
C GLY A 105 -13.14 10.37 -22.08
N GLN A 106 -12.24 10.79 -21.20
CA GLN A 106 -11.21 11.79 -21.52
C GLN A 106 -10.24 11.30 -22.61
N ILE A 107 -9.80 10.04 -22.54
CA ILE A 107 -8.93 9.45 -23.56
C ILE A 107 -9.63 9.44 -24.92
N ALA A 108 -10.89 9.02 -24.95
CA ALA A 108 -11.66 8.96 -26.19
C ALA A 108 -11.91 10.34 -26.80
N ASN A 109 -12.32 11.31 -25.98
CA ASN A 109 -12.58 12.67 -26.44
C ASN A 109 -11.30 13.30 -27.04
N GLU A 110 -10.13 13.07 -26.41
CA GLU A 110 -8.86 13.54 -26.94
C GLU A 110 -8.44 12.79 -28.22
N ALA A 111 -8.76 11.49 -28.32
CA ALA A 111 -8.52 10.71 -29.53
C ALA A 111 -9.38 11.19 -30.71
N GLU A 112 -10.64 11.51 -30.47
CA GLU A 112 -11.58 12.03 -31.47
C GLU A 112 -11.25 13.47 -31.88
N ALA A 113 -10.82 14.31 -30.93
CA ALA A 113 -10.48 15.71 -31.20
C ALA A 113 -9.09 15.90 -31.86
N SER A 114 -8.22 14.89 -31.84
CA SER A 114 -6.86 15.02 -32.35
C SER A 114 -6.75 14.69 -33.84
N ASN A 115 -6.27 15.66 -34.62
CA ASN A 115 -5.99 15.48 -36.06
C ASN A 115 -4.85 14.49 -36.37
N TYR A 116 -4.08 14.07 -35.36
CA TYR A 116 -3.05 13.04 -35.50
C TYR A 116 -3.02 12.13 -34.27
N PHE A 117 -2.76 10.85 -34.49
CA PHE A 117 -2.65 9.89 -33.39
C PHE A 117 -1.29 10.01 -32.70
N SER A 118 -1.29 10.42 -31.43
CA SER A 118 -0.12 10.39 -30.57
C SER A 118 -0.50 9.87 -29.20
N VAL A 119 0.09 8.73 -28.83
CA VAL A 119 -0.17 8.05 -27.55
C VAL A 119 0.03 9.00 -26.37
N ARG A 120 1.11 9.77 -26.37
CA ARG A 120 1.38 10.73 -25.28
C ARG A 120 0.30 11.80 -25.20
N LYS A 121 -0.18 12.31 -26.33
CA LYS A 121 -1.20 13.37 -26.36
C LYS A 121 -2.55 12.82 -25.87
N ILE A 122 -2.99 11.71 -26.48
CA ILE A 122 -4.27 11.07 -26.23
C ILE A 122 -4.40 10.59 -24.78
N LEU A 123 -3.34 10.01 -24.21
CA LEU A 123 -3.39 9.43 -22.87
C LEU A 123 -3.11 10.44 -21.75
N ARG A 124 -2.60 11.65 -22.04
CA ARG A 124 -2.19 12.62 -21.01
C ARG A 124 -3.35 13.05 -20.10
N GLY A 125 -4.58 13.12 -20.63
CA GLY A 125 -5.76 13.53 -19.88
C GLY A 125 -6.29 12.43 -18.95
N GLY A 126 -6.51 11.23 -19.48
CA GLY A 126 -7.18 10.15 -18.72
C GLY A 126 -6.25 9.21 -17.97
N LEU A 127 -5.03 8.94 -18.44
CA LEU A 127 -4.14 7.97 -17.80
C LEU A 127 -3.72 8.37 -16.36
N PRO A 128 -3.47 9.66 -16.05
CA PRO A 128 -3.24 10.07 -14.66
C PRO A 128 -4.45 9.83 -13.74
N VAL A 129 -5.67 9.97 -14.27
CA VAL A 129 -6.91 9.69 -13.52
C VAL A 129 -7.03 8.19 -13.28
N PHE A 130 -6.79 7.36 -14.30
CA PHE A 130 -6.75 5.91 -14.16
C PHE A 130 -5.83 5.48 -13.00
N PHE A 131 -4.60 5.98 -12.96
CA PHE A 131 -3.66 5.65 -11.88
C PHE A 131 -4.12 6.19 -10.51
N THR A 132 -4.88 7.27 -10.48
CA THR A 132 -5.50 7.76 -9.24
C THR A 132 -6.60 6.81 -8.76
N ALA A 133 -7.43 6.29 -9.67
CA ALA A 133 -8.46 5.30 -9.36
C ALA A 133 -7.86 3.97 -8.88
N VAL A 134 -6.73 3.53 -9.46
CA VAL A 134 -5.98 2.36 -8.99
C VAL A 134 -5.38 2.62 -7.60
N ALA A 135 -4.75 3.78 -7.39
CA ALA A 135 -4.18 4.12 -6.08
C ALA A 135 -5.26 4.16 -4.98
N LEU A 136 -6.44 4.68 -5.32
CA LEU A 136 -7.61 4.66 -4.43
C LEU A 136 -8.05 3.23 -4.13
N ALA A 137 -8.13 2.35 -5.15
CA ALA A 137 -8.50 0.95 -4.95
C ALA A 137 -7.54 0.24 -4.00
N PHE A 138 -6.22 0.42 -4.17
CA PHE A 138 -5.24 -0.18 -3.29
C PHE A 138 -5.31 0.38 -1.86
N ALA A 139 -5.59 1.68 -1.71
CA ALA A 139 -5.81 2.28 -0.39
C ALA A 139 -7.03 1.69 0.33
N VAL A 140 -8.11 1.42 -0.38
CA VAL A 140 -9.30 0.77 0.19
C VAL A 140 -9.02 -0.70 0.51
N PHE A 141 -8.26 -1.41 -0.31
CA PHE A 141 -7.84 -2.79 -0.01
C PHE A 141 -6.99 -2.83 1.26
N TYR A 142 -6.03 -1.91 1.37
CA TYR A 142 -5.21 -1.74 2.56
C TYR A 142 -6.03 -1.37 3.80
N PHE A 143 -6.99 -0.44 3.67
CA PHE A 143 -7.93 -0.09 4.74
C PHE A 143 -8.70 -1.32 5.23
N SER A 144 -9.22 -2.13 4.31
CA SER A 144 -9.98 -3.35 4.65
C SER A 144 -9.12 -4.39 5.36
N LEU A 145 -7.81 -4.44 5.06
CA LEU A 145 -6.86 -5.34 5.72
C LEU A 145 -6.61 -4.91 7.18
N ILE A 146 -6.30 -3.63 7.40
CA ILE A 146 -5.98 -3.12 8.74
C ILE A 146 -7.23 -2.95 9.62
N GLY A 147 -8.38 -2.61 9.03
CA GLY A 147 -9.64 -2.43 9.75
C GLY A 147 -10.22 -3.74 10.28
N GLY A 148 -9.78 -4.89 9.74
CA GLY A 148 -10.19 -6.22 10.20
C GLY A 148 -9.33 -6.82 11.32
N GLN A 149 -8.14 -6.26 11.60
CA GLN A 149 -7.26 -6.77 12.66
C GLN A 149 -7.59 -6.08 13.99
N SER A 150 -8.25 -6.83 14.88
CA SER A 150 -8.59 -6.40 16.24
C SER A 150 -7.41 -6.39 17.20
N ASP A 151 -6.22 -6.84 16.77
CA ASP A 151 -5.03 -6.81 17.61
C ASP A 151 -4.50 -5.40 17.74
N GLN A 152 -4.71 -4.86 18.93
CA GLN A 152 -4.72 -3.45 19.29
C GLN A 152 -3.32 -2.82 19.38
N SER A 153 -2.27 -3.57 19.04
CA SER A 153 -0.90 -3.08 19.07
C SER A 153 -0.65 -2.18 17.86
N LEU A 154 -0.56 -0.88 18.14
CA LEU A 154 -0.30 0.18 17.16
C LEU A 154 1.04 0.01 16.44
N LEU A 155 1.98 -0.70 17.07
CA LEU A 155 3.30 -0.96 16.54
C LEU A 155 3.48 -2.48 16.37
N PRO A 156 3.64 -3.01 15.15
CA PRO A 156 3.81 -4.45 14.94
C PRO A 156 5.05 -4.98 15.64
N LYS A 157 4.90 -6.07 16.41
CA LYS A 157 6.01 -6.66 17.17
C LYS A 157 7.22 -7.00 16.31
N GLY A 158 7.01 -7.58 15.11
CA GLY A 158 8.11 -7.91 14.21
C GLY A 158 8.93 -6.70 13.73
N LEU A 159 8.28 -5.54 13.54
CA LEU A 159 9.00 -4.29 13.22
C LEU A 159 9.78 -3.78 14.43
N PHE A 160 9.19 -3.85 15.63
CA PHE A 160 9.87 -3.48 16.87
C PHE A 160 11.12 -4.34 17.10
N ASP A 161 10.96 -5.66 17.01
CA ASP A 161 12.04 -6.63 17.23
C ASP A 161 13.16 -6.47 16.20
N ALA A 162 12.85 -6.05 14.97
CA ALA A 162 13.86 -5.77 13.94
C ALA A 162 14.63 -4.45 14.19
N VAL A 163 13.97 -3.44 14.75
CA VAL A 163 14.54 -2.09 14.92
C VAL A 163 15.30 -1.94 16.24
N VAL A 164 14.83 -2.53 17.33
CA VAL A 164 15.44 -2.37 18.67
C VAL A 164 16.92 -2.78 18.71
N PRO A 165 17.38 -3.87 18.08
CA PRO A 165 18.81 -4.21 18.00
C PRO A 165 19.66 -3.09 17.39
N LEU A 166 19.14 -2.39 16.38
CA LEU A 166 19.81 -1.25 15.75
C LEU A 166 19.90 -0.03 16.68
N LEU A 167 18.98 0.05 17.66
CA LEU A 167 18.90 1.10 18.65
C LEU A 167 19.61 0.76 19.97
N GLU A 168 20.23 -0.42 20.11
CA GLU A 168 20.88 -0.83 21.36
C GLU A 168 21.93 0.17 21.85
N ARG A 169 22.81 0.64 20.96
CA ARG A 169 23.86 1.61 21.33
C ARG A 169 23.29 2.96 21.82
N PRO A 170 22.31 3.57 21.11
CA PRO A 170 21.57 4.71 21.65
C PRO A 170 20.88 4.40 22.99
N LEU A 171 20.21 3.25 23.09
CA LEU A 171 19.44 2.87 24.27
C LEU A 171 20.35 2.65 25.48
N GLN A 172 21.56 2.13 25.31
CA GLN A 172 22.55 1.98 26.39
C GLN A 172 22.95 3.29 27.07
N LYS A 173 22.79 4.44 26.39
CA LYS A 173 23.03 5.76 27.00
C LYS A 173 21.94 6.16 27.98
N ILE A 174 20.73 5.62 27.81
CA ILE A 174 19.54 5.92 28.61
C ILE A 174 19.30 4.80 29.64
N LEU A 175 19.44 3.56 29.20
CA LEU A 175 19.28 2.31 29.96
C LEU A 175 20.60 1.54 29.92
N PRO A 176 21.49 1.76 30.90
CA PRO A 176 22.79 1.14 30.88
C PRO A 176 22.73 -0.39 30.98
N GLY A 177 23.57 -1.05 30.18
CA GLY A 177 23.58 -2.51 30.06
C GLY A 177 22.41 -3.10 29.25
N PHE A 178 21.64 -2.26 28.55
CA PHE A 178 20.59 -2.74 27.66
C PHE A 178 21.14 -3.66 26.56
N ARG A 179 20.53 -4.84 26.44
CA ARG A 179 20.71 -5.80 25.35
C ARG A 179 19.33 -6.36 24.98
N SER A 180 19.07 -6.54 23.69
CA SER A 180 17.77 -7.02 23.19
C SER A 180 17.42 -8.44 23.67
N ASP A 181 18.42 -9.24 24.04
CA ASP A 181 18.27 -10.61 24.54
C ASP A 181 18.21 -10.71 26.08
N ALA A 182 18.50 -9.62 26.81
CA ALA A 182 18.56 -9.63 28.26
C ALA A 182 17.17 -9.76 28.90
N SER A 183 17.09 -10.49 30.02
CA SER A 183 15.89 -10.49 30.84
C SER A 183 15.79 -9.20 31.67
N VAL A 184 14.58 -8.90 32.14
CA VAL A 184 14.31 -7.75 33.02
C VAL A 184 15.24 -7.75 34.24
N ASP A 185 15.45 -8.90 34.87
CA ASP A 185 16.37 -9.01 36.01
C ASP A 185 17.81 -8.67 35.67
N GLN A 186 18.29 -9.11 34.50
CA GLN A 186 19.63 -8.79 34.04
C GLN A 186 19.79 -7.29 33.78
N LEU A 187 18.76 -6.65 33.25
CA LEU A 187 18.74 -5.20 33.03
C LEU A 187 18.74 -4.44 34.36
N ILE A 188 17.91 -4.85 35.33
CA ILE A 188 17.89 -4.25 36.67
C ILE A 188 19.27 -4.34 37.33
N LEU A 189 19.91 -5.51 37.27
CA LEU A 189 21.25 -5.70 37.85
C LEU A 189 22.30 -4.87 37.10
N ALA A 190 22.21 -4.72 35.78
CA ALA A 190 23.15 -3.91 35.02
C ALA A 190 23.03 -2.41 35.35
N VAL A 191 21.79 -1.91 35.50
CA VAL A 191 21.54 -0.53 35.95
C VAL A 191 22.06 -0.32 37.38
N ALA A 192 21.82 -1.28 38.28
CA ALA A 192 22.31 -1.21 39.66
C ALA A 192 23.84 -1.24 39.74
N ALA A 193 24.51 -2.09 38.96
CA ALA A 193 25.97 -2.16 38.89
C ALA A 193 26.60 -0.82 38.48
N GLN A 194 25.96 -0.13 37.52
CA GLN A 194 26.41 1.17 37.06
C GLN A 194 26.16 2.29 38.09
N GLN A 195 25.01 2.29 38.77
CA GLN A 195 24.72 3.26 39.83
C GLN A 195 25.67 3.12 41.03
N MET A 196 26.14 1.90 41.31
CA MET A 196 27.14 1.61 42.35
C MET A 196 28.59 1.89 41.92
N GLY A 197 28.82 2.51 40.76
CA GLY A 197 30.15 2.97 40.33
C GLY A 197 31.07 1.86 39.80
N GLY A 198 30.54 0.73 39.35
CA GLY A 198 31.28 -0.33 38.65
C GLY A 198 32.24 -1.17 39.53
N GLY A 199 32.44 -0.81 40.80
CA GLY A 199 33.30 -1.54 41.74
C GLY A 199 32.61 -2.67 42.51
N ILE A 200 31.27 -2.66 42.55
CA ILE A 200 30.46 -3.68 43.24
C ILE A 200 29.68 -4.45 42.19
N ASP A 201 30.05 -5.72 42.00
CA ASP A 201 29.29 -6.66 41.17
C ASP A 201 28.03 -7.10 41.94
N PRO A 202 26.82 -6.67 41.53
CA PRO A 202 25.57 -7.08 42.17
C PRO A 202 25.39 -8.60 42.14
N SER A 203 26.17 -9.29 41.30
CA SER A 203 26.12 -10.73 41.20
C SER A 203 26.77 -11.46 42.38
N ARG A 204 27.52 -10.73 43.21
CA ARG A 204 28.24 -11.23 44.39
C ARG A 204 27.53 -10.88 45.69
N LEU A 205 26.38 -10.19 45.62
CA LEU A 205 25.56 -9.90 46.78
C LEU A 205 25.02 -11.21 47.40
N PRO A 206 24.84 -11.25 48.73
CA PRO A 206 24.13 -12.33 49.40
C PRO A 206 22.77 -12.59 48.72
N PRO A 207 22.34 -13.86 48.59
CA PRO A 207 21.10 -14.21 47.88
C PRO A 207 19.86 -13.44 48.36
N ALA A 208 19.78 -13.16 49.67
CA ALA A 208 18.69 -12.39 50.27
C ALA A 208 18.66 -10.92 49.81
N GLU A 209 19.82 -10.25 49.82
CA GLU A 209 19.95 -8.84 49.40
C GLU A 209 19.73 -8.67 47.89
N ARG A 210 20.22 -9.63 47.09
CA ARG A 210 19.98 -9.65 45.64
C ARG A 210 18.49 -9.79 45.32
N GLN A 211 17.78 -10.70 46.00
CA GLN A 211 16.35 -10.90 45.75
C GLN A 211 15.55 -9.67 46.16
N GLN A 212 15.95 -8.99 47.25
CA GLN A 212 15.33 -7.74 47.66
C GLN A 212 15.51 -6.65 46.59
N LEU A 213 16.73 -6.46 46.09
CA LEU A 213 17.02 -5.50 45.03
C LEU A 213 16.24 -5.78 43.74
N LEU A 214 16.13 -7.05 43.34
CA LEU A 214 15.33 -7.43 42.17
C LEU A 214 13.83 -7.17 42.38
N ASN A 215 13.29 -7.50 43.56
CA ASN A 215 11.88 -7.27 43.86
C ASN A 215 11.55 -5.77 43.89
N GLU A 216 12.43 -4.95 44.48
CA GLU A 216 12.29 -3.49 44.50
C GLU A 216 12.42 -2.89 43.11
N GLY A 217 13.40 -3.35 42.31
CA GLY A 217 13.58 -2.93 40.93
C GLY A 217 12.39 -3.28 40.03
N ARG A 218 11.87 -4.51 40.13
CA ARG A 218 10.66 -4.93 39.40
C ARG A 218 9.45 -4.09 39.79
N LYS A 219 9.27 -3.79 41.08
CA LYS A 219 8.17 -2.95 41.57
C LYS A 219 8.28 -1.50 41.09
N ALA A 220 9.49 -0.93 41.07
CA ALA A 220 9.72 0.41 40.55
C ALA A 220 9.40 0.48 39.04
N LEU A 221 9.93 -0.46 38.26
CA LEU A 221 9.67 -0.58 36.82
C LEU A 221 8.20 -0.83 36.51
N SER A 222 7.51 -1.67 37.28
CA SER A 222 6.10 -1.97 37.06
C SER A 222 5.23 -0.72 37.30
N VAL A 223 5.56 0.08 38.31
CA VAL A 223 4.88 1.37 38.60
C VAL A 223 5.15 2.41 37.52
N GLU A 224 6.42 2.59 37.12
CA GLU A 224 6.81 3.61 36.14
C GLU A 224 6.25 3.30 34.74
N LEU A 225 6.27 2.04 34.33
CA LEU A 225 5.76 1.60 33.03
C LEU A 225 4.25 1.32 33.03
N GLY A 226 3.61 1.31 34.21
CA GLY A 226 2.18 1.03 34.36
C GLY A 226 1.80 -0.42 34.03
N ILE A 227 2.71 -1.38 34.24
CA ILE A 227 2.52 -2.81 33.97
C ILE A 227 2.17 -3.53 35.28
N LEU A 228 1.18 -4.43 35.26
CA LEU A 228 0.57 -4.98 36.49
C LEU A 228 1.50 -5.86 37.34
N THR A 229 2.38 -6.67 36.73
CA THR A 229 3.36 -7.50 37.46
C THR A 229 4.50 -7.92 36.54
N LEU A 230 5.75 -7.72 36.96
CA LEU A 230 6.95 -8.24 36.28
C LEU A 230 7.47 -9.47 37.03
N THR A 231 7.64 -10.59 36.34
CA THR A 231 8.17 -11.83 36.91
C THR A 231 9.69 -11.90 36.88
N GLY A 232 10.33 -11.06 36.05
CA GLY A 232 11.80 -10.92 35.96
C GLY A 232 12.47 -11.80 34.89
N GLY A 233 11.80 -12.91 34.53
CA GLY A 233 12.20 -13.79 33.42
C GLY A 233 11.75 -13.30 32.04
N GLU A 234 10.89 -12.28 31.98
CA GLU A 234 10.50 -11.66 30.70
C GLU A 234 11.72 -11.02 30.04
N LYS A 235 11.74 -10.99 28.70
CA LYS A 235 12.77 -10.24 27.98
C LYS A 235 12.53 -8.75 28.15
N GLY A 236 13.59 -7.98 28.37
CA GLY A 236 13.51 -6.53 28.49
C GLY A 236 12.90 -5.87 27.25
N ILE A 237 13.16 -6.42 26.06
CA ILE A 237 12.54 -5.96 24.81
C ILE A 237 11.02 -6.11 24.81
N ASP A 238 10.48 -7.19 25.37
CA ASP A 238 9.03 -7.41 25.44
C ASP A 238 8.36 -6.41 26.39
N VAL A 239 9.03 -6.09 27.50
CA VAL A 239 8.55 -5.10 28.47
C VAL A 239 8.60 -3.68 27.88
N LEU A 240 9.67 -3.33 27.16
CA LEU A 240 9.76 -2.06 26.44
C LEU A 240 8.69 -1.95 25.34
N TYR A 241 8.43 -3.05 24.62
CA TYR A 241 7.37 -3.11 23.62
C TYR A 241 5.98 -2.83 24.24
N GLN A 242 5.69 -3.46 25.37
CA GLN A 242 4.43 -3.24 26.09
C GLN A 242 4.32 -1.80 26.61
N ALA A 243 5.37 -1.26 27.22
CA ALA A 243 5.39 0.11 27.71
C ALA A 243 5.26 1.14 26.59
N ALA A 244 5.97 0.94 25.48
CA ALA A 244 5.87 1.80 24.30
C ALA A 244 4.44 1.77 23.74
N ASN A 245 3.85 0.59 23.56
CA ASN A 245 2.46 0.47 23.11
C ASN A 245 1.47 1.12 24.08
N ALA A 246 1.64 0.97 25.40
CA ALA A 246 0.79 1.60 26.39
C ALA A 246 0.87 3.14 26.33
N GLN A 247 2.07 3.70 26.17
CA GLN A 247 2.27 5.14 26.06
C GLN A 247 1.69 5.68 24.75
N ILE A 248 1.93 5.00 23.63
CA ILE A 248 1.34 5.34 22.33
C ILE A 248 -0.18 5.26 22.42
N ALA A 249 -0.74 4.23 23.07
CA ALA A 249 -2.18 4.09 23.28
C ALA A 249 -2.78 5.22 24.12
N LYS A 250 -2.06 5.79 25.09
CA LYS A 250 -2.52 6.98 25.85
C LYS A 250 -2.62 8.23 24.97
N PHE A 251 -1.63 8.46 24.10
CA PHE A 251 -1.61 9.62 23.21
C PHE A 251 -2.58 9.48 22.03
N ILE A 252 -2.64 8.28 21.44
CA ILE A 252 -3.39 7.99 20.22
C ILE A 252 -4.78 7.41 20.53
N GLY A 253 -5.08 7.07 21.78
CA GLY A 253 -6.37 6.51 22.20
C GLY A 253 -7.59 7.27 21.67
N PRO A 254 -7.65 8.62 21.80
CA PRO A 254 -8.75 9.43 21.23
C PRO A 254 -8.82 9.40 19.69
N TYR A 255 -7.71 9.09 19.03
CA TYR A 255 -7.56 9.08 17.57
C TYR A 255 -7.57 7.68 16.96
N ARG A 256 -7.78 6.64 17.78
CA ARG A 256 -7.62 5.25 17.38
C ARG A 256 -8.55 4.88 16.21
N ASP A 257 -9.77 5.36 16.23
CA ASP A 257 -10.76 5.12 15.18
C ASP A 257 -10.38 5.80 13.85
N TYR A 258 -9.53 6.83 13.89
CA TYR A 258 -9.06 7.56 12.71
C TYR A 258 -7.77 6.98 12.11
N LEU A 259 -7.03 6.15 12.87
CA LEU A 259 -5.76 5.59 12.39
C LEU A 259 -5.89 4.79 11.09
N PRO A 260 -6.89 3.91 10.91
CA PRO A 260 -7.05 3.21 9.65
C PRO A 260 -7.22 4.17 8.46
N PHE A 261 -7.94 5.29 8.66
CA PHE A 261 -8.13 6.30 7.62
C PHE A 261 -6.83 7.06 7.31
N ILE A 262 -6.08 7.46 8.34
CA ILE A 262 -4.79 8.14 8.17
C ILE A 262 -3.79 7.20 7.47
N ALA A 263 -3.74 5.94 7.87
CA ALA A 263 -2.87 4.94 7.27
C ALA A 263 -3.24 4.66 5.80
N ALA A 264 -4.54 4.50 5.50
CA ALA A 264 -5.02 4.33 4.14
C ALA A 264 -4.76 5.57 3.26
N PHE A 265 -4.90 6.77 3.82
CA PHE A 265 -4.57 8.01 3.11
C PHE A 265 -3.06 8.16 2.86
N GLY A 266 -2.22 7.83 3.85
CA GLY A 266 -0.78 7.79 3.68
C GLY A 266 -0.36 6.77 2.61
N PHE A 267 -0.98 5.59 2.62
CA PHE A 267 -0.77 4.55 1.62
C PHE A 267 -1.23 5.00 0.22
N PHE A 268 -2.39 5.68 0.11
CA PHE A 268 -2.85 6.29 -1.14
C PHE A 268 -1.80 7.26 -1.71
N ILE A 269 -1.26 8.16 -0.89
CA ILE A 269 -0.22 9.12 -1.32
C ILE A 269 1.04 8.37 -1.78
N ALA A 270 1.49 7.37 -1.02
CA ALA A 270 2.68 6.59 -1.35
C ALA A 270 2.52 5.86 -2.70
N VAL A 271 1.39 5.16 -2.89
CA VAL A 271 1.06 4.50 -4.17
C VAL A 271 0.94 5.54 -5.28
N LYS A 272 0.30 6.68 -5.03
CA LYS A 272 0.14 7.74 -6.02
C LYS A 272 1.48 8.31 -6.47
N ALA A 273 2.42 8.54 -5.55
CA ALA A 273 3.78 8.94 -5.88
C ALA A 273 4.49 7.89 -6.74
N PHE A 274 4.35 6.61 -6.39
CA PHE A 274 4.88 5.49 -7.18
C PHE A 274 4.25 5.39 -8.59
N THR A 275 3.01 5.84 -8.78
CA THR A 275 2.38 5.83 -10.11
C THR A 275 3.04 6.78 -11.11
N LEU A 276 3.87 7.74 -10.68
CA LEU A 276 4.53 8.69 -11.57
C LEU A 276 5.54 8.01 -12.53
N PRO A 277 6.56 7.25 -12.07
CA PRO A 277 7.43 6.50 -12.97
C PRO A 277 6.67 5.45 -13.78
N VAL A 278 5.67 4.79 -13.16
CA VAL A 278 4.80 3.81 -13.83
C VAL A 278 4.04 4.45 -14.99
N TYR A 279 3.55 5.68 -14.84
CA TYR A 279 2.87 6.43 -15.90
C TYR A 279 3.76 6.61 -17.13
N TRP A 280 5.01 7.09 -16.94
CA TRP A 280 5.93 7.30 -18.05
C TRP A 280 6.27 6.00 -18.77
N LEU A 281 6.52 4.93 -18.02
CA LEU A 281 6.80 3.63 -18.60
C LEU A 281 5.57 3.07 -19.34
N THR A 282 4.37 3.26 -18.79
CA THR A 282 3.10 2.85 -19.43
C THR A 282 2.89 3.56 -20.75
N LEU A 283 3.21 4.85 -20.87
CA LEU A 283 3.14 5.56 -22.15
C LEU A 283 4.04 4.92 -23.21
N ILE A 284 5.28 4.57 -22.84
CA ILE A 284 6.25 3.93 -23.75
C ILE A 284 5.75 2.56 -24.15
N LEU A 285 5.32 1.74 -23.20
CA LEU A 285 4.83 0.38 -23.44
C LEU A 285 3.54 0.39 -24.28
N THR A 286 2.63 1.33 -24.03
CA THR A 286 1.41 1.48 -24.84
C THR A 286 1.74 1.91 -26.25
N ALA A 287 2.73 2.81 -26.44
CA ALA A 287 3.20 3.16 -27.79
C ALA A 287 3.82 1.97 -28.52
N GLY A 288 4.59 1.12 -27.81
CA GLY A 288 5.06 -0.16 -28.33
C GLY A 288 3.92 -1.09 -28.72
N ALA A 289 2.91 -1.25 -27.86
CA ALA A 289 1.74 -2.07 -28.11
C ALA A 289 0.94 -1.59 -29.33
N VAL A 290 0.71 -0.28 -29.47
CA VAL A 290 0.04 0.28 -30.65
C VAL A 290 0.81 -0.03 -31.94
N LYS A 291 2.14 0.14 -31.94
CA LYS A 291 2.97 -0.21 -33.11
C LYS A 291 2.89 -1.69 -33.45
N LEU A 292 2.89 -2.56 -32.45
CA LEU A 292 2.74 -4.00 -32.64
C LEU A 292 1.36 -4.34 -33.22
N LEU A 293 0.30 -3.75 -32.68
CA LEU A 293 -1.07 -3.95 -33.16
C LEU A 293 -1.29 -3.45 -34.61
N LEU A 294 -0.59 -2.39 -35.01
CA LEU A 294 -0.56 -1.94 -36.41
C LEU A 294 0.19 -2.94 -37.30
N LEU A 295 1.35 -3.45 -36.84
CA LEU A 295 2.16 -4.41 -37.60
C LEU A 295 1.41 -5.71 -37.88
N ILE A 296 0.64 -6.22 -36.92
CA ILE A 296 -0.17 -7.44 -37.09
C ILE A 296 -1.52 -7.21 -37.79
N GLY A 297 -1.83 -5.98 -38.21
CA GLY A 297 -3.10 -5.64 -38.89
C GLY A 297 -4.34 -5.66 -37.99
N PHE A 298 -4.17 -5.64 -36.66
CA PHE A 298 -5.30 -5.53 -35.74
C PHE A 298 -5.91 -4.12 -35.81
N LEU A 299 -5.05 -3.09 -35.85
CA LEU A 299 -5.40 -1.69 -36.05
C LEU A 299 -5.17 -1.28 -37.52
N ASN A 300 -6.07 -0.43 -38.04
CA ASN A 300 -5.95 0.13 -39.39
C ASN A 300 -5.62 1.62 -39.29
N GLN A 301 -4.60 2.07 -40.02
CA GLN A 301 -4.30 3.49 -40.17
C GLN A 301 -5.10 4.06 -41.34
N LYS A 302 -5.86 5.12 -41.09
CA LYS A 302 -6.59 5.86 -42.13
C LYS A 302 -6.13 7.31 -42.11
N THR A 303 -5.76 7.84 -43.26
CA THR A 303 -5.44 9.25 -43.45
C THR A 303 -6.67 9.95 -43.99
N GLU A 304 -7.17 10.95 -43.27
CA GLU A 304 -8.32 11.76 -43.69
C GLU A 304 -7.88 13.22 -43.88
N THR A 305 -8.28 13.84 -44.98
CA THR A 305 -8.00 15.26 -45.25
C THR A 305 -9.12 16.11 -44.64
N ILE A 306 -8.83 16.78 -43.53
CA ILE A 306 -9.80 17.64 -42.83
C ILE A 306 -9.61 19.10 -43.27
N GLN A 307 -10.68 19.76 -43.72
CA GLN A 307 -10.68 21.21 -43.92
C GLN A 307 -10.87 21.92 -42.57
N VAL A 308 -9.89 22.74 -42.16
CA VAL A 308 -9.92 23.46 -40.89
C VAL A 308 -10.19 24.93 -41.13
N THR A 309 -11.35 25.43 -40.72
CA THR A 309 -11.65 26.87 -40.71
C THR A 309 -11.19 27.49 -39.40
N LYS A 310 -10.29 28.47 -39.44
CA LYS A 310 -9.86 29.25 -38.27
C LYS A 310 -10.37 30.67 -38.39
N LEU A 311 -10.95 31.19 -37.31
CA LEU A 311 -11.19 32.62 -37.16
C LEU A 311 -9.89 33.27 -36.68
N THR A 312 -9.38 34.22 -37.47
CA THR A 312 -8.21 35.04 -37.12
C THR A 312 -8.67 36.45 -36.78
N LEU A 313 -8.02 37.07 -35.79
CA LEU A 313 -8.17 38.50 -35.46
C LEU A 313 -7.33 39.35 -36.42
#